data_AF-A0A351YWI0-F1
#
_entry.id   AF-A0A351YWI0-F1
#
_cell.length_a   1.000
_cell.length_b   1.000
_cell.length_c   1.000
_cell.angle_alpha   90.00
_cell.angle_beta   90.00
_cell.angle_gamma   90.00
#
_symmetry.space_group_name_H-M   'P 1'
#
loop_
_entity.id
_entity.type
_entity.pdbx_description
1 polymer ?
#
loop_
_entity_poly.entity_id
_entity_poly.type
_entity_poly.pdbx_seq_one_letter_code
_entity_poly.pdbx_strand_id
1 'polypeptide(L)'
;MKKNSSKVALVILAAIAVLAVVFFFVNIQAKRSFVRTEDTQMKRHVEIKTLEFNASMNSQLVLVRQMMKSPSIVEFMQHPDNEDIRKSAFKDFEAYSDSFLSKSVFWISKENMEFWSGMKFSYVVDPNDPNEYWFNMTMYETEEYNFNINYNETLNTTMLWVNA
;
A
#
# COMPACT_ATOMS: atom_id res chain seq x y z
N MET A 1 53.60 -16.91 56.91
CA MET A 1 52.96 -15.84 56.11
C MET A 1 51.96 -16.29 55.02
N LYS A 2 51.76 -17.59 54.73
CA LYS A 2 50.85 -18.06 53.65
C LYS A 2 49.33 -18.00 53.94
N LYS A 3 48.91 -17.99 55.22
CA LYS A 3 47.50 -18.18 55.63
C LYS A 3 46.58 -16.96 55.37
N ASN A 4 47.12 -15.74 55.38
CA ASN A 4 46.32 -14.52 55.16
C ASN A 4 46.11 -14.22 53.67
N SER A 5 47.05 -14.60 52.80
CA SER A 5 46.92 -14.46 51.34
C SER A 5 45.77 -15.30 50.77
N SER A 6 45.55 -16.51 51.30
CA SER A 6 44.43 -17.38 50.88
C SER A 6 43.06 -16.80 51.24
N LYS A 7 42.92 -16.17 52.41
CA LYS A 7 41.66 -15.54 52.82
C LYS A 7 41.33 -14.30 51.97
N VAL A 8 42.35 -13.49 51.65
CA VAL A 8 42.18 -12.32 50.78
C VAL A 8 41.81 -12.74 49.36
N ALA A 9 42.45 -13.77 48.81
CA ALA A 9 42.09 -14.32 47.50
C ALA A 9 40.64 -14.83 47.46
N LEU A 10 40.18 -15.47 48.53
CA LEU A 10 38.80 -15.98 48.64
C LEU A 10 37.76 -14.86 48.66
N VAL A 11 38.05 -13.76 49.35
CA VAL A 11 37.17 -12.56 49.39
C VAL A 11 37.11 -11.88 48.03
N ILE A 12 38.23 -11.78 47.32
CA ILE A 12 38.28 -11.20 45.96
C ILE A 12 37.48 -12.06 44.97
N LEU A 13 37.65 -13.38 45.02
CA LEU A 13 36.86 -14.32 44.21
C LEU A 13 35.36 -14.23 44.49
N ALA A 14 34.97 -14.12 45.77
CA ALA A 14 33.58 -13.93 46.14
C ALA A 14 33.02 -12.60 45.61
N ALA A 15 33.79 -11.50 45.68
CA ALA A 15 33.38 -10.20 45.14
C ALA A 15 33.22 -10.24 43.62
N ILE A 16 34.14 -10.90 42.90
CA ILE A 16 34.04 -11.08 41.44
C ILE A 16 32.82 -11.93 41.08
N ALA A 17 32.55 -13.00 41.82
CA ALA A 17 31.38 -13.84 41.59
C ALA A 17 30.07 -13.05 41.77
N VAL A 18 29.98 -12.21 42.80
CA VAL A 18 28.81 -11.34 43.02
C VAL A 18 28.65 -10.36 41.86
N LEU A 19 29.72 -9.71 41.41
CA LEU A 19 29.68 -8.79 40.27
C LEU A 19 29.25 -9.50 38.97
N ALA A 20 29.74 -10.71 38.73
CA ALA A 20 29.34 -11.50 37.56
C ALA A 20 27.85 -11.87 37.60
N VAL A 21 27.33 -12.25 38.77
CA VAL A 21 25.90 -12.54 38.96
C VAL A 21 25.05 -11.30 38.72
N VAL A 22 25.43 -10.15 39.29
CA VAL A 22 24.71 -8.88 39.07
C VAL A 22 24.72 -8.50 37.58
N PHE A 23 25.88 -8.59 36.92
CA PHE A 23 26.00 -8.31 35.49
C PHE A 23 25.12 -9.23 34.65
N PHE A 24 25.08 -10.53 34.96
CA PHE A 24 24.24 -11.50 34.28
C PHE A 24 22.74 -11.20 34.44
N PHE A 25 22.29 -10.89 35.67
CA PHE A 25 20.91 -10.52 35.93
C PHE A 25 20.49 -9.21 35.23
N VAL A 26 21.35 -8.18 35.23
CA VAL A 26 21.10 -6.92 34.51
C VAL A 26 20.98 -7.17 33.00
N ASN A 27 21.85 -8.00 32.42
CA ASN A 27 21.78 -8.35 30.99
C ASN A 27 20.49 -9.09 30.64
N ILE A 28 20.03 -10.02 31.47
CA ILE A 28 18.75 -10.72 31.27
C ILE A 28 17.57 -9.75 31.36
N GLN A 29 17.57 -8.89 32.38
CA GLN A 29 16.52 -7.88 32.57
C GLN A 29 16.46 -6.91 31.40
N ALA A 30 17.61 -6.38 30.96
CA ALA A 30 17.71 -5.46 29.83
C ALA A 30 17.24 -6.09 28.51
N LYS A 31 17.60 -7.34 28.24
CA LYS A 31 17.12 -8.06 27.05
C LYS A 31 15.60 -8.29 27.10
N ARG A 32 15.06 -8.66 28.27
CA ARG A 32 13.62 -8.92 28.43
C ARG A 32 12.78 -7.64 28.34
N SER A 33 13.26 -6.51 28.87
CA SER A 33 12.56 -5.23 28.75
C SER A 33 12.62 -4.71 27.31
N PHE A 34 13.78 -4.77 26.66
CA PHE A 34 13.96 -4.29 25.29
C PHE A 34 13.08 -5.07 24.28
N VAL A 35 13.08 -6.40 24.34
CA VAL A 35 12.28 -7.23 23.43
C VAL A 35 10.77 -6.98 23.57
N ARG A 36 10.29 -6.73 24.80
CA ARG A 36 8.85 -6.47 25.04
C ARG A 36 8.44 -5.07 24.58
N THR A 37 9.30 -4.08 24.77
CA THR A 37 9.00 -2.69 24.40
C THR A 37 9.05 -2.51 22.88
N GLU A 38 10.08 -3.02 22.19
CA GLU A 38 10.22 -2.90 20.74
C GLU A 38 9.10 -3.64 19.98
N ASP A 39 8.73 -4.85 20.41
CA ASP A 39 7.63 -5.61 19.77
C ASP A 39 6.28 -4.91 19.93
N THR A 40 6.02 -4.32 21.11
CA THR A 40 4.76 -3.59 21.35
C THR A 40 4.69 -2.29 20.56
N GLN A 41 5.79 -1.55 20.47
CA GLN A 41 5.84 -0.30 19.70
C GLN A 41 5.76 -0.58 18.19
N MET A 42 6.44 -1.63 17.71
CA MET A 42 6.36 -2.07 16.32
C MET A 42 4.94 -2.49 15.95
N LYS A 43 4.28 -3.32 16.76
CA LYS A 43 2.88 -3.72 16.54
C LYS A 43 1.94 -2.52 16.48
N ARG A 44 2.07 -1.59 17.43
CA ARG A 44 1.29 -0.35 17.43
C ARG A 44 1.56 0.49 16.19
N HIS A 45 2.82 0.59 15.77
CA HIS A 45 3.18 1.33 14.56
C HIS A 45 2.55 0.72 13.31
N VAL A 46 2.63 -0.60 13.15
CA VAL A 46 1.99 -1.34 12.06
C VAL A 46 0.47 -1.15 12.08
N GLU A 47 -0.15 -1.22 13.26
CA GLU A 47 -1.59 -1.03 13.42
C GLU A 47 -2.02 0.39 13.02
N ILE A 48 -1.34 1.42 13.51
CA ILE A 48 -1.60 2.82 13.11
C ILE A 48 -1.43 2.99 11.60
N LYS A 49 -0.35 2.45 11.02
CA LYS A 49 -0.11 2.51 9.57
C LYS A 49 -1.20 1.81 8.78
N THR A 50 -1.70 0.68 9.28
CA THR A 50 -2.81 -0.05 8.67
C THR A 50 -4.10 0.75 8.74
N LEU A 51 -4.40 1.41 9.87
CA LEU A 51 -5.57 2.27 10.01
C LEU A 51 -5.50 3.50 9.10
N GLU A 52 -4.33 4.16 9.02
CA GLU A 52 -4.08 5.28 8.10
C GLU A 52 -4.26 4.87 6.64
N PHE A 53 -3.71 3.71 6.27
CA PHE A 53 -3.87 3.13 4.94
C PHE A 53 -5.34 2.84 4.64
N ASN A 54 -6.05 2.14 5.53
CA ASN A 54 -7.46 1.81 5.32
C ASN A 54 -8.35 3.06 5.23
N ALA A 55 -8.12 4.05 6.08
CA ALA A 55 -8.88 5.30 6.05
C ALA A 55 -8.65 6.07 4.75
N SER A 56 -7.39 6.21 4.33
CA SER A 56 -7.05 6.87 3.06
C SER A 56 -7.62 6.11 1.86
N MET A 57 -7.46 4.79 1.80
CA MET A 57 -7.99 3.95 0.72
C MET A 57 -9.51 4.00 0.61
N ASN A 58 -10.24 3.94 1.72
CA ASN A 58 -11.70 4.02 1.70
C ASN A 58 -12.20 5.32 1.06
N SER A 59 -11.55 6.45 1.35
CA SER A 59 -11.90 7.73 0.71
C SER A 59 -11.67 7.69 -0.81
N GLN A 60 -10.60 7.05 -1.27
CA GLN A 60 -10.32 6.92 -2.70
C GLN A 60 -11.33 6.01 -3.39
N LEU A 61 -11.74 4.90 -2.74
CA LEU A 61 -12.77 4.00 -3.26
C LEU A 61 -14.13 4.69 -3.40
N VAL A 62 -14.51 5.54 -2.44
CA VAL A 62 -15.73 6.33 -2.53
C VAL A 62 -15.70 7.26 -3.75
N LEU A 63 -14.57 7.92 -4.00
CA LEU A 63 -14.39 8.77 -5.19
C LEU A 63 -14.49 7.96 -6.49
N VAL A 64 -13.86 6.79 -6.57
CA VAL A 64 -13.98 5.89 -7.73
C VAL A 64 -15.44 5.49 -7.97
N ARG A 65 -16.17 5.09 -6.92
CA ARG A 65 -17.60 4.73 -7.01
C ARG A 65 -18.49 5.88 -7.45
N GLN A 66 -18.18 7.09 -7.04
CA GLN A 66 -18.89 8.28 -7.53
C GLN A 66 -18.57 8.54 -9.00
N MET A 67 -17.30 8.42 -9.39
CA MET A 67 -16.83 8.60 -10.77
C MET A 67 -17.50 7.64 -11.74
N MET A 68 -17.53 6.33 -11.43
CA MET A 68 -18.17 5.33 -12.29
C MET A 68 -19.70 5.48 -12.39
N LYS A 69 -20.32 6.20 -11.45
CA LYS A 69 -21.75 6.54 -11.48
C LYS A 69 -22.01 7.90 -12.13
N SER A 70 -20.98 8.65 -12.53
CA SER A 70 -21.19 9.93 -13.21
C SER A 70 -21.87 9.68 -14.57
N PRO A 71 -23.04 10.30 -14.84
CA PRO A 71 -23.75 10.07 -16.09
C PRO A 71 -22.91 10.36 -17.33
N SER A 72 -22.10 11.41 -17.31
CA SER A 72 -21.25 11.80 -18.45
C SER A 72 -20.16 10.75 -18.73
N ILE A 73 -19.57 10.19 -17.68
CA ILE A 73 -18.52 9.17 -17.79
C ILE A 73 -19.14 7.86 -18.26
N VAL A 74 -20.30 7.46 -17.72
CA VAL A 74 -21.01 6.26 -18.18
C VAL A 74 -21.38 6.37 -19.66
N GLU A 75 -21.91 7.51 -20.08
CA GLU A 75 -22.27 7.76 -21.48
C GLU A 75 -21.04 7.73 -22.39
N PHE A 76 -19.93 8.33 -21.97
CA PHE A 76 -18.66 8.26 -22.69
C PHE A 76 -18.13 6.83 -22.82
N MET A 77 -18.23 6.02 -21.76
CA MET A 77 -17.76 4.63 -21.81
C MET A 77 -18.51 3.78 -22.83
N GLN A 78 -19.77 4.11 -23.11
CA GLN A 78 -20.61 3.42 -24.11
C GLN A 78 -20.42 3.97 -25.53
N HIS A 79 -19.98 5.23 -25.65
CA HIS A 79 -19.84 5.93 -26.94
C HIS A 79 -18.53 6.75 -27.00
N PRO A 80 -17.36 6.10 -26.85
CA PRO A 80 -16.09 6.82 -26.66
C PRO A 80 -15.62 7.59 -27.91
N ASP A 81 -16.15 7.25 -29.08
CA ASP A 81 -15.80 7.91 -30.35
C ASP A 81 -16.64 9.18 -30.61
N ASN A 82 -17.60 9.50 -29.74
CA ASN A 82 -18.40 10.72 -29.84
C ASN A 82 -17.72 11.90 -29.13
N GLU A 83 -17.23 12.86 -29.91
CA GLU A 83 -16.51 14.05 -29.41
C GLU A 83 -17.32 14.93 -28.45
N ASP A 84 -18.63 15.07 -28.66
CA ASP A 84 -19.46 15.92 -27.81
C ASP A 84 -19.61 15.31 -26.41
N ILE A 85 -19.78 13.99 -26.35
CA ILE A 85 -19.86 13.22 -25.10
C ILE A 85 -18.48 13.22 -24.40
N ARG A 86 -17.40 13.01 -25.17
CA ARG A 86 -16.01 13.03 -24.67
C ARG A 86 -15.71 14.30 -23.90
N LYS A 87 -16.06 15.46 -24.45
CA LYS A 87 -15.77 16.76 -23.83
C LYS A 87 -16.44 16.90 -22.44
N SER A 88 -17.67 16.43 -22.28
CA SER A 88 -18.36 16.49 -20.99
C SER A 88 -17.73 15.52 -19.99
N ALA A 89 -17.44 14.29 -20.41
CA ALA A 89 -16.84 13.28 -19.53
C ALA A 89 -15.43 13.66 -19.08
N PHE A 90 -14.62 14.25 -19.96
CA PHE A 90 -13.24 14.65 -19.65
C PHE A 90 -13.19 15.73 -18.58
N LYS A 91 -14.16 16.65 -18.56
CA LYS A 91 -14.29 17.63 -17.49
C LYS A 91 -14.55 16.96 -16.14
N ASP A 92 -15.40 15.94 -16.11
CA ASP A 92 -15.68 15.18 -14.89
C ASP A 92 -14.48 14.35 -14.46
N PHE A 93 -13.81 13.66 -15.39
CA PHE A 93 -12.56 12.97 -15.09
C PHE A 93 -11.48 13.89 -14.51
N GLU A 94 -11.33 15.10 -15.05
CA GLU A 94 -10.39 16.10 -14.53
C GLU A 94 -10.74 16.51 -13.10
N ALA A 95 -12.03 16.76 -12.81
CA ALA A 95 -12.49 17.07 -11.46
C ALA A 95 -12.24 15.92 -10.46
N TYR A 96 -12.43 14.67 -10.87
CA TYR A 96 -12.09 13.50 -10.05
C TYR A 96 -10.58 13.36 -9.88
N SER A 97 -9.79 13.56 -10.95
CA SER A 97 -8.32 13.59 -10.90
C SER A 97 -7.83 14.56 -9.83
N ASP A 98 -8.37 15.79 -9.81
CA ASP A 98 -8.05 16.80 -8.81
C ASP A 98 -8.48 16.42 -7.38
N SER A 99 -9.46 15.53 -7.24
CA SER A 99 -9.95 15.06 -5.94
C SER A 99 -9.13 13.88 -5.40
N PHE A 100 -8.57 13.04 -6.26
CA PHE A 100 -7.72 11.93 -5.86
C PHE A 100 -6.44 12.41 -5.15
N LEU A 101 -5.90 11.58 -4.25
CA LEU A 101 -4.63 11.85 -3.55
C LEU A 101 -3.45 11.86 -4.53
N SER A 102 -3.48 10.97 -5.53
CA SER A 102 -2.46 10.86 -6.58
C SER A 102 -2.46 12.01 -7.58
N LYS A 103 -3.53 12.82 -7.61
CA LYS A 103 -3.78 13.82 -8.66
C LYS A 103 -3.77 13.22 -10.07
N SER A 104 -4.21 11.97 -10.19
CA SER A 104 -4.19 11.22 -11.43
C SER A 104 -5.41 10.31 -11.52
N VAL A 105 -5.91 10.14 -12.74
CA VAL A 105 -6.95 9.20 -13.11
C VAL A 105 -6.54 8.53 -14.42
N PHE A 106 -6.88 7.27 -14.58
CA PHE A 106 -6.68 6.52 -15.82
C PHE A 106 -7.89 5.62 -16.01
N TRP A 107 -8.24 5.37 -17.27
CA TRP A 107 -9.43 4.60 -17.61
C TRP A 107 -9.32 4.03 -19.02
N ILE A 108 -10.17 3.04 -19.29
CA ILE A 108 -10.31 2.39 -20.59
C ILE A 108 -11.79 2.19 -20.86
N SER A 109 -12.22 2.45 -22.09
CA SER A 109 -13.53 1.97 -22.57
C SER A 109 -13.37 0.60 -23.21
N LYS A 110 -14.30 -0.31 -22.90
CA LYS A 110 -14.36 -1.62 -23.56
C LYS A 110 -14.72 -1.53 -25.05
N GLU A 111 -15.39 -0.46 -25.47
CA GLU A 111 -15.89 -0.34 -26.84
C GLU A 111 -14.75 -0.10 -27.84
N ASN A 112 -13.74 0.69 -27.47
CA ASN A 112 -12.62 1.02 -28.34
C ASN A 112 -11.24 0.61 -27.79
N MET A 113 -11.18 0.07 -26.57
CA MET A 113 -9.98 -0.42 -25.91
C MET A 113 -8.89 0.64 -25.69
N GLU A 114 -9.22 1.92 -25.84
CA GLU A 114 -8.25 3.00 -25.68
C GLU A 114 -7.92 3.22 -24.20
N PHE A 115 -6.64 3.13 -23.88
CA PHE A 115 -6.10 3.50 -22.58
C PHE A 115 -5.83 5.01 -22.52
N TRP A 116 -6.43 5.66 -21.53
CA TRP A 116 -6.23 7.07 -21.24
C TRP A 116 -5.53 7.23 -19.88
N SER A 117 -4.46 8.03 -19.85
CA SER A 117 -3.73 8.40 -18.64
C SER A 117 -3.84 9.90 -18.42
N GLY A 118 -4.58 10.29 -17.39
CA GLY A 118 -5.17 11.62 -17.34
C GLY A 118 -5.97 11.90 -18.61
N MET A 119 -5.99 13.13 -19.09
CA MET A 119 -6.72 13.49 -20.32
C MET A 119 -5.95 13.20 -21.61
N LYS A 120 -5.01 12.24 -21.60
CA LYS A 120 -4.13 11.94 -22.72
C LYS A 120 -4.27 10.49 -23.15
N PHE A 121 -4.47 10.30 -24.45
CA PHE A 121 -4.39 8.99 -25.08
C PHE A 121 -2.99 8.42 -24.86
N SER A 122 -2.92 7.15 -24.44
CA SER A 122 -1.65 6.46 -24.21
C SER A 122 -1.43 5.38 -25.27
N TYR A 123 -2.31 4.38 -25.33
CA TYR A 123 -2.21 3.26 -26.26
C TYR A 123 -3.55 2.50 -26.34
N VAL A 124 -3.66 1.51 -27.21
CA VAL A 124 -4.84 0.60 -27.29
C VAL A 124 -4.48 -0.73 -26.63
N VAL A 125 -5.30 -1.16 -25.68
CA VAL A 125 -5.12 -2.41 -24.92
C VAL A 125 -5.38 -3.61 -25.84
N ASP A 126 -4.50 -4.61 -25.81
CA ASP A 126 -4.70 -5.93 -26.39
C ASP A 126 -5.00 -6.95 -25.28
N PRO A 127 -6.27 -7.38 -25.12
CA PRO A 127 -6.65 -8.38 -24.12
C PRO A 127 -5.96 -9.74 -24.27
N ASN A 128 -5.29 -10.01 -25.40
CA ASN A 128 -4.57 -11.25 -25.64
C ASN A 128 -3.08 -11.16 -25.27
N ASP A 129 -2.55 -9.95 -25.00
CA ASP A 129 -1.20 -9.79 -24.50
C ASP A 129 -1.12 -10.28 -23.05
N PRO A 130 -0.27 -11.27 -22.72
CA PRO A 130 -0.08 -11.72 -21.35
C PRO A 130 0.35 -10.61 -20.38
N ASN A 131 1.00 -9.55 -20.86
CA ASN A 131 1.39 -8.40 -20.04
C ASN A 131 0.18 -7.53 -19.64
N GLU A 132 -0.93 -7.65 -20.38
CA GLU A 132 -2.17 -6.91 -20.18
C GLU A 132 -3.30 -7.75 -19.56
N TYR A 133 -2.93 -8.88 -18.91
CA TYR A 133 -3.87 -9.78 -18.23
C TYR A 133 -4.82 -9.07 -17.26
N TRP A 134 -4.38 -7.94 -16.69
CA TRP A 134 -5.15 -7.13 -15.76
C TRP A 134 -6.48 -6.67 -16.35
N PHE A 135 -6.56 -6.44 -17.67
CA PHE A 135 -7.78 -5.98 -18.32
C PHE A 135 -8.88 -7.02 -18.19
N ASN A 136 -8.61 -8.26 -18.60
CA ASN A 136 -9.58 -9.35 -18.48
C ASN A 136 -9.96 -9.59 -17.01
N MET A 137 -8.99 -9.52 -16.09
CA MET A 137 -9.25 -9.67 -14.66
C MET A 137 -10.21 -8.60 -14.11
N THR A 138 -10.12 -7.36 -14.58
CA THR A 138 -11.05 -6.29 -14.17
C THR A 138 -12.45 -6.43 -14.75
N MET A 139 -12.62 -7.18 -15.85
CA MET A 139 -13.94 -7.45 -16.43
C MET A 139 -14.76 -8.48 -15.65
N TYR A 140 -14.15 -9.20 -14.70
CA TYR A 140 -14.83 -10.16 -13.85
C TYR A 140 -15.15 -9.55 -12.48
N GLU A 141 -16.41 -9.19 -12.25
CA GLU A 141 -16.90 -8.76 -10.94
C GLU A 141 -17.32 -9.98 -10.11
N THR A 142 -16.57 -10.26 -9.04
CA THR A 142 -16.85 -11.40 -8.14
C THR A 142 -17.29 -10.96 -6.75
N GLU A 143 -17.02 -9.72 -6.39
CA GLU A 143 -17.28 -9.08 -5.09
C GLU A 143 -17.71 -7.63 -5.33
N GLU A 144 -18.02 -6.86 -4.27
CA GLU A 144 -18.39 -5.44 -4.39
C GLU A 144 -17.31 -4.60 -5.09
N TYR A 145 -16.05 -5.02 -5.03
CA TYR A 145 -14.95 -4.55 -5.86
C TYR A 145 -13.76 -5.52 -5.78
N ASN A 146 -13.02 -5.70 -6.88
CA ASN A 146 -11.76 -6.46 -6.91
C ASN A 146 -10.56 -5.54 -7.17
N PHE A 147 -9.48 -5.81 -6.46
CA PHE A 147 -8.19 -5.15 -6.67
C PHE A 147 -7.29 -5.99 -7.56
N ASN A 148 -6.76 -5.38 -8.61
CA ASN A 148 -5.72 -5.99 -9.45
C ASN A 148 -4.50 -5.07 -9.49
N ILE A 149 -3.37 -5.55 -8.98
CA ILE A 149 -2.09 -4.84 -9.06
C ILE A 149 -1.35 -5.35 -10.28
N ASN A 150 -0.90 -4.43 -11.14
CA ASN A 150 -0.13 -4.77 -12.33
C ASN A 150 0.97 -3.72 -12.57
N TYR A 151 2.09 -4.17 -13.10
CA TYR A 151 3.13 -3.29 -13.61
C TYR A 151 2.88 -3.02 -15.10
N ASN A 152 2.62 -1.75 -15.43
CA ASN A 152 2.42 -1.31 -16.80
C ASN A 152 3.78 -0.97 -17.44
N GLU A 153 4.23 -1.80 -18.37
CA GLU A 153 5.54 -1.65 -19.01
C GLU A 153 5.62 -0.38 -19.88
N THR A 154 4.55 -0.06 -20.61
CA THR A 154 4.46 1.12 -21.48
C THR A 154 4.65 2.42 -20.71
N LEU A 155 4.09 2.48 -19.50
CA LEU A 155 4.12 3.66 -18.63
C LEU A 155 5.21 3.58 -17.55
N ASN A 156 5.95 2.45 -17.47
CA ASN A 156 7.00 2.19 -16.49
C ASN A 156 6.53 2.47 -15.04
N THR A 157 5.33 2.00 -14.69
CA THR A 157 4.70 2.28 -13.39
C THR A 157 3.79 1.14 -12.91
N THR A 158 3.62 1.01 -11.60
CA THR A 158 2.69 0.05 -11.00
C THR A 158 1.32 0.69 -10.79
N MET A 159 0.28 0.01 -11.25
CA MET A 159 -1.11 0.47 -11.17
C MET A 159 -1.92 -0.44 -10.26
N LEU A 160 -2.85 0.16 -9.51
CA LEU A 160 -3.92 -0.52 -8.80
C LEU A 160 -5.21 -0.33 -9.58
N TRP A 161 -5.70 -1.41 -10.16
CA TRP A 161 -6.97 -1.47 -10.86
C TRP A 161 -8.07 -1.85 -9.89
N VAL A 162 -9.22 -1.19 -10.05
CA VAL A 162 -10.45 -1.48 -9.31
C VAL A 162 -11.55 -1.71 -10.33
N ASN A 163 -12.23 -2.84 -10.25
CA ASN A 163 -13.55 -2.97 -10.87
C ASN A 163 -14.61 -2.78 -9.78
N ALA A 164 -15.60 -1.93 -10.02
CA ALA A 164 -16.58 -1.52 -9.02
C ALA A 164 -17.80 -0.84 -9.66
#